data_AF-A0A3M7DNQ7-F1
#
_entry.id   AF-A0A3M7DNQ7-F1
#
_cell.length_a   1.000
_cell.length_b   1.000
_cell.length_c   1.000
_cell.angle_alpha   90.00
_cell.angle_beta   90.00
_cell.angle_gamma   90.00
#
_symmetry.space_group_name_H-M   'P 1'
#
loop_
_entity.id
_entity.type
_entity.pdbx_description
1 polymer ?
#
loop_
_entity_poly.entity_id
_entity_poly.type
_entity_poly.pdbx_seq_one_letter_code
_entity_poly.pdbx_strand_id
1 'polypeptide(L)'
;MSQQQKPYLPNEIWLQIATYCDPRDLWLSVRVVNHQLSACVDQHFLDHVLPTTTIALPITLPTYDIRNPLHGRAILQCWARQQGGGGTKGGAGEKDRLLYNLVKVEPAHARLQLLDRWTRMRDDAGGRLDGKVRWDLELGHARVRMPLRQARLERVQDEEAEGAFLSFDWRPTFTRFFESIYPGQVYWSW
;
A
#
# COMPACT_ATOMS: atom_id res chain seq x y z
N MET A 1 12.34 43.69 10.55
CA MET A 1 11.01 43.11 10.26
C MET A 1 10.99 41.70 10.81
N SER A 2 10.47 41.54 12.02
CA SER A 2 10.31 40.25 12.69
C SER A 2 9.24 39.45 11.94
N GLN A 3 9.65 38.38 11.26
CA GLN A 3 8.71 37.41 10.71
C GLN A 3 7.93 36.83 11.90
N GLN A 4 6.67 37.21 12.04
CA GLN A 4 5.74 36.54 12.95
C GLN A 4 5.59 35.11 12.44
N GLN A 5 6.37 34.18 13.00
CA GLN A 5 6.11 32.75 12.86
C GLN A 5 4.70 32.54 13.41
N LYS A 6 3.76 32.16 12.54
CA LYS A 6 2.45 31.66 12.99
C LYS A 6 2.73 30.58 14.04
N PRO A 7 2.11 30.64 15.23
CA PRO A 7 2.30 29.59 16.22
C PRO A 7 1.71 28.31 15.65
N TYR A 8 2.57 27.42 15.16
CA TYR A 8 2.18 26.09 14.76
C TYR A 8 2.07 25.25 16.03
N LEU A 9 0.98 24.51 16.16
CA LEU A 9 0.87 23.50 17.21
C LEU A 9 2.02 22.49 17.08
N PRO A 10 2.51 21.94 18.19
CA PRO A 10 3.49 20.85 18.18
C PRO A 10 2.99 19.63 17.39
N ASN A 11 3.91 18.83 16.85
CA ASN A 11 3.58 17.65 16.04
C ASN A 11 2.76 16.63 16.83
N GLU A 12 3.03 16.50 18.13
CA GLU A 12 2.35 15.58 19.03
C GLU A 12 0.85 15.90 19.11
N ILE A 13 0.50 17.18 19.14
CA ILE A 13 -0.88 17.64 19.17
C ILE A 13 -1.55 17.38 17.81
N TRP A 14 -0.84 17.60 16.70
CA TRP A 14 -1.37 17.27 15.37
C TRP A 14 -1.63 15.78 15.17
N LEU A 15 -0.72 14.93 15.66
CA LEU A 15 -0.90 13.48 15.62
C LEU A 15 -2.10 13.05 16.48
N GLN A 16 -2.30 13.68 17.64
CA GLN A 16 -3.51 13.45 18.46
C GLN A 16 -4.78 13.94 17.77
N ILE A 17 -4.77 15.08 17.09
CA ILE A 17 -5.93 15.55 16.33
C ILE A 17 -6.26 14.57 15.20
N ALA A 18 -5.24 14.06 14.51
CA ALA A 18 -5.41 13.12 13.41
C ALA A 18 -6.18 11.84 13.82
N THR A 19 -6.07 11.37 15.07
CA THR A 19 -6.81 10.18 15.50
C THR A 19 -8.33 10.36 15.54
N TYR A 20 -8.81 11.60 15.58
CA TYR A 20 -10.24 11.94 15.62
C TYR A 20 -10.81 12.38 14.27
N CYS A 21 -9.99 12.48 13.22
CA CYS A 21 -10.41 12.91 11.90
C CYS A 21 -10.63 11.72 10.96
N ASP A 22 -11.49 11.89 9.95
CA ASP A 22 -11.63 10.91 8.88
C ASP A 22 -10.30 10.78 8.12
N PRO A 23 -9.74 9.55 7.96
CA PRO A 23 -8.56 9.31 7.15
C PRO A 23 -8.60 9.98 5.77
N ARG A 24 -9.78 10.04 5.14
CA ARG A 24 -9.97 10.72 3.85
C ARG A 24 -9.60 12.20 3.92
N ASP A 25 -10.18 12.92 4.89
CA ASP A 25 -10.01 14.37 4.99
C ASP A 25 -8.58 14.71 5.43
N LEU A 26 -7.98 13.87 6.28
CA LEU A 26 -6.56 13.96 6.59
C LEU A 26 -5.72 13.83 5.32
N TRP A 27 -6.01 12.85 4.47
CA TRP A 27 -5.21 12.53 3.30
C TRP A 27 -5.37 13.52 2.15
N LEU A 28 -6.60 13.89 1.81
CA LEU A 28 -6.90 14.74 0.66
C LEU A 28 -6.88 16.24 0.99
N SER A 29 -7.21 16.62 2.22
CA SER A 29 -7.35 18.03 2.61
C SER A 29 -6.19 18.49 3.50
N VAL A 30 -5.96 17.85 4.66
CA VAL A 30 -4.98 18.34 5.65
C VAL A 30 -3.54 18.16 5.17
N ARG A 31 -3.23 17.01 4.56
CA ARG A 31 -1.90 16.64 4.07
C ARG A 31 -1.31 17.64 3.08
N VAL A 32 -2.14 18.28 2.25
CA VAL A 32 -1.70 19.18 1.18
C VAL A 32 -1.49 20.63 1.64
N VAL A 33 -1.85 20.97 2.89
CA VAL A 33 -1.80 22.35 3.39
C VAL A 33 -0.36 22.84 3.59
N ASN A 34 0.48 22.03 4.22
CA ASN A 34 1.88 22.38 4.46
C ASN A 34 2.75 21.14 4.73
N HIS A 35 4.07 21.32 4.74
CA HIS A 35 5.03 20.23 4.95
C HIS A 35 4.95 19.57 6.33
N GLN A 36 4.68 20.33 7.40
CA GLN A 36 4.57 19.79 8.75
C GLN A 36 3.37 18.84 8.88
N LEU A 37 2.21 19.28 8.40
CA LEU A 37 0.98 18.51 8.34
C LEU A 37 1.11 17.31 7.41
N SER A 38 1.76 17.47 6.26
CA SER A 38 2.06 16.35 5.37
C SER A 38 2.85 15.26 6.09
N ALA A 39 3.87 15.63 6.88
CA ALA A 39 4.67 14.67 7.62
C ALA A 39 3.88 14.02 8.77
N CYS A 40 3.08 14.80 9.51
CA CYS A 40 2.25 14.27 10.59
C CYS A 40 1.17 13.32 10.06
N VAL A 41 0.51 13.65 8.96
CA VAL A 41 -0.49 12.78 8.31
C VAL A 41 0.18 11.51 7.78
N ASP A 42 1.32 11.63 7.08
CA ASP A 42 2.07 10.46 6.61
C ASP A 42 2.44 9.52 7.77
N GLN A 43 2.90 10.07 8.90
CA GLN A 43 3.22 9.31 10.10
C GLN A 43 1.98 8.63 10.70
N HIS A 44 0.88 9.35 10.89
CA HIS A 44 -0.38 8.76 11.37
C HIS A 44 -0.85 7.62 10.45
N PHE A 45 -0.72 7.78 9.15
CA PHE A 45 -1.07 6.73 8.19
C PHE A 45 -0.20 5.50 8.36
N LEU A 46 1.12 5.67 8.48
CA LEU A 46 2.06 4.57 8.70
C LEU A 46 1.76 3.82 9.99
N ASP A 47 1.46 4.55 11.07
CA ASP A 47 1.35 3.97 12.39
C ASP A 47 -0.04 3.36 12.65
N HIS A 48 -1.11 3.90 12.06
CA HIS A 48 -2.49 3.58 12.47
C HIS A 48 -3.39 3.11 11.32
N VAL A 49 -3.23 3.67 10.12
CA VAL A 49 -4.15 3.38 9.00
C VAL A 49 -3.65 2.18 8.19
N LEU A 50 -2.40 2.24 7.72
CA LEU A 50 -1.79 1.23 6.85
C LEU A 50 -1.76 -0.17 7.47
N PRO A 51 -1.51 -0.36 8.77
CA PRO A 51 -1.59 -1.68 9.40
C PRO A 51 -2.98 -2.33 9.31
N THR A 52 -4.04 -1.54 9.20
CA THR A 52 -5.43 -2.05 9.09
C THR A 52 -5.83 -2.40 7.66
N THR A 53 -4.97 -2.09 6.67
CA THR A 53 -5.29 -2.29 5.27
C THR A 53 -5.05 -3.73 4.84
N THR A 54 -5.93 -4.21 3.96
CA THR A 54 -5.80 -5.52 3.34
C THR A 54 -5.79 -5.35 1.83
N ILE A 55 -4.89 -6.08 1.16
CA ILE A 55 -4.77 -6.06 -0.29
C ILE A 55 -5.02 -7.47 -0.80
N ALA A 56 -6.01 -7.64 -1.67
CA ALA A 56 -6.27 -8.92 -2.32
C ALA A 56 -5.89 -8.89 -3.80
N LEU A 57 -5.19 -9.94 -4.24
CA LEU A 57 -5.00 -10.25 -5.66
C LEU A 57 -6.05 -11.26 -6.10
N PRO A 58 -6.97 -10.90 -7.01
CA PRO A 58 -7.82 -11.89 -7.66
C PRO A 58 -6.97 -12.85 -8.48
N ILE A 59 -7.13 -14.16 -8.25
CA ILE A 59 -6.41 -15.21 -8.98
C ILE A 59 -7.39 -16.06 -9.77
N THR A 60 -6.97 -16.48 -10.96
CA THR A 60 -7.68 -17.51 -11.73
C THR A 60 -7.01 -18.84 -11.44
N LEU A 61 -7.79 -19.81 -10.99
CA LEU A 61 -7.29 -21.15 -10.71
C LEU A 61 -7.17 -21.95 -12.01
N PRO A 62 -6.16 -22.83 -12.12
CA PRO A 62 -6.07 -23.74 -13.25
C PRO A 62 -7.31 -24.66 -13.23
N THR A 63 -8.06 -24.65 -14.32
CA THR A 63 -9.26 -25.48 -14.51
C THR A 63 -9.17 -26.23 -15.82
N TYR A 64 -9.69 -27.45 -15.85
CA TYR A 64 -9.78 -28.25 -17.08
C TYR A 64 -10.81 -27.68 -18.07
N ASP A 65 -11.78 -26.90 -17.57
CA ASP A 65 -12.80 -26.23 -18.38
C ASP A 65 -12.56 -24.72 -18.44
N ILE A 66 -11.98 -24.26 -19.54
CA ILE A 66 -11.73 -22.84 -19.83
C ILE A 66 -13.02 -22.00 -19.83
N ARG A 67 -14.19 -22.61 -20.03
CA ARG A 67 -15.48 -21.90 -20.06
C ARG A 67 -15.99 -21.53 -18.68
N ASN A 68 -15.46 -22.15 -17.62
CA ASN A 68 -15.85 -21.87 -16.25
C ASN A 68 -14.61 -21.65 -15.36
N PRO A 69 -13.95 -20.48 -15.49
CA PRO A 69 -12.77 -20.19 -14.70
C PRO A 69 -13.13 -20.13 -13.22
N LEU A 70 -12.51 -21.00 -12.41
CA LEU A 70 -12.62 -20.90 -10.97
C LEU A 70 -11.80 -19.70 -10.49
N HIS A 71 -12.44 -18.88 -9.64
CA HIS A 71 -11.81 -17.70 -9.07
C HIS A 71 -11.36 -17.96 -7.65
N GLY A 72 -10.21 -17.39 -7.32
CA GLY A 72 -9.69 -17.32 -5.96
C GLY A 72 -9.19 -15.92 -5.64
N ARG A 73 -8.65 -15.75 -4.43
CA ARG A 73 -7.95 -14.54 -4.02
C ARG A 73 -6.76 -14.86 -3.14
N ALA A 74 -5.67 -14.12 -3.35
CA ALA A 74 -4.53 -14.09 -2.46
C ALA A 74 -4.61 -12.82 -1.62
N ILE A 75 -4.65 -12.97 -0.29
CA ILE A 75 -4.88 -11.88 0.66
C ILE A 75 -3.56 -11.54 1.33
N LEU A 76 -3.16 -10.29 1.20
CA LEU A 76 -1.94 -9.74 1.76
C LEU A 76 -2.26 -8.68 2.82
N GLN A 77 -1.46 -8.66 3.88
CA GLN A 77 -1.56 -7.68 4.96
C GLN A 77 -0.22 -6.99 5.20
N CYS A 78 -0.28 -5.78 5.73
CA CYS A 78 0.91 -5.01 6.06
C CYS A 78 1.75 -5.77 7.09
N TRP A 79 3.01 -6.07 6.72
CA TRP A 79 3.93 -6.85 7.55
C TRP A 79 4.94 -5.95 8.26
N ALA A 80 5.66 -5.13 7.49
CA ALA A 80 6.67 -4.24 8.05
C ALA A 80 6.94 -3.03 7.16
N ARG A 81 7.45 -1.97 7.78
CA ARG A 81 8.09 -0.87 7.07
C ARG A 81 9.48 -1.31 6.64
N GLN A 82 9.77 -1.28 5.34
CA GLN A 82 11.15 -1.37 4.89
C GLN A 82 11.81 -0.02 5.17
N GLN A 83 12.45 0.13 6.34
CA GLN A 83 13.40 1.22 6.51
C GLN A 83 14.53 0.98 5.52
N GLY A 84 14.75 1.93 4.62
CA GLY A 84 15.80 1.84 3.60
C GLY A 84 17.14 1.50 4.26
N GLY A 85 17.55 0.24 4.16
CA GLY A 85 18.87 -0.21 4.56
C GLY A 85 19.91 0.52 3.71
N GLY A 86 20.97 1.02 4.35
CA GLY A 86 22.08 1.73 3.73
C GLY A 86 22.87 0.89 2.73
N GLY A 87 22.26 0.54 1.61
CA GLY A 87 22.88 -0.06 0.44
C GLY A 87 23.17 1.03 -0.59
N THR A 88 24.45 1.31 -0.77
CA THR A 88 25.01 2.18 -1.79
C THR A 88 24.55 1.76 -3.20
N LYS A 89 23.46 2.35 -3.70
CA LYS A 89 23.19 2.78 -5.08
C LYS A 89 21.67 2.89 -5.33
N GLY A 90 21.15 4.11 -5.37
CA GLY A 90 19.95 4.42 -6.17
C GLY A 90 18.89 5.29 -5.51
N GLY A 91 18.89 6.59 -5.85
CA GLY A 91 17.69 7.42 -5.90
C GLY A 91 17.06 7.84 -4.57
N ALA A 92 16.89 9.17 -4.40
CA ALA A 92 16.25 9.81 -3.25
C ALA A 92 14.76 9.46 -3.01
N GLY A 93 14.20 8.43 -3.64
CA GLY A 93 12.80 8.01 -3.56
C GLY A 93 12.54 6.63 -2.95
N GLU A 94 13.56 5.90 -2.49
CA GLU A 94 13.42 4.52 -1.99
C GLU A 94 13.07 4.43 -0.50
N LYS A 95 12.84 5.57 0.17
CA LYS A 95 12.93 5.69 1.63
C LYS A 95 11.73 5.21 2.46
N ASP A 96 10.59 4.83 1.88
CA ASP A 96 9.39 4.40 2.65
C ASP A 96 8.51 3.42 1.87
N ARG A 97 9.05 2.26 1.49
CA ARG A 97 8.22 1.20 0.92
C ARG A 97 7.63 0.32 2.02
N LEU A 98 6.33 0.11 1.96
CA LEU A 98 5.62 -0.81 2.84
C LEU A 98 5.71 -2.22 2.26
N LEU A 99 5.94 -3.19 3.11
CA LEU A 99 5.92 -4.60 2.74
C LEU A 99 4.62 -5.23 3.20
N TYR A 100 3.95 -5.88 2.26
CA TYR A 100 2.76 -6.68 2.51
C TYR A 100 3.15 -8.14 2.34
N ASN A 101 2.80 -8.98 3.32
CA ASN A 101 3.01 -10.43 3.22
C ASN A 101 1.71 -11.12 2.82
N LEU A 102 1.84 -12.27 2.16
CA LEU A 102 0.74 -13.18 1.90
C LEU A 102 0.32 -13.94 3.17
N VAL A 103 -0.83 -13.55 3.72
CA VAL A 103 -1.40 -14.20 4.91
C VAL A 103 -2.24 -15.41 4.52
N LYS A 104 -3.12 -15.26 3.51
CA LYS A 104 -4.12 -16.27 3.17
C LYS A 104 -4.29 -16.40 1.66
N VAL A 105 -4.60 -17.61 1.20
CA VAL A 105 -5.08 -17.86 -0.16
C VAL A 105 -6.43 -18.57 -0.06
N GLU A 106 -7.37 -18.13 -0.87
CA GLU A 106 -8.67 -18.75 -1.00
C GLU A 106 -8.84 -19.19 -2.46
N PRO A 107 -8.98 -20.50 -2.74
CA PRO A 107 -8.99 -21.63 -1.80
C PRO A 107 -7.58 -21.99 -1.28
N ALA A 108 -7.52 -22.54 -0.06
CA ALA A 108 -6.26 -22.77 0.66
C ALA A 108 -5.29 -23.74 -0.07
N HIS A 109 -5.82 -24.74 -0.77
CA HIS A 109 -5.00 -25.71 -1.50
C HIS A 109 -4.18 -25.08 -2.65
N ALA A 110 -4.57 -23.91 -3.14
CA ALA A 110 -3.85 -23.21 -4.21
C ALA A 110 -2.61 -22.45 -3.71
N ARG A 111 -2.36 -22.40 -2.40
CA ARG A 111 -1.26 -21.61 -1.80
C ARG A 111 0.11 -22.01 -2.37
N LEU A 112 0.42 -23.30 -2.46
CA LEU A 112 1.73 -23.78 -2.94
C LEU A 112 1.98 -23.38 -4.40
N GLN A 113 0.97 -23.54 -5.26
CA GLN A 113 1.07 -23.16 -6.68
C GLN A 113 1.26 -21.65 -6.84
N LEU A 114 0.57 -20.86 -6.02
CA LEU A 114 0.72 -19.41 -6.01
C LEU A 114 2.15 -19.02 -5.60
N LEU A 115 2.69 -19.60 -4.53
CA LEU A 115 4.03 -19.28 -4.02
C LEU A 115 5.13 -19.65 -5.04
N ASP A 116 5.01 -20.79 -5.71
CA ASP A 116 5.92 -21.18 -6.80
C ASP A 116 5.87 -20.16 -7.95
N ARG A 117 4.65 -19.82 -8.41
CA ARG A 117 4.47 -18.77 -9.44
C ARG A 117 5.01 -17.41 -8.99
N TRP A 118 4.80 -17.03 -7.73
CA TRP A 118 5.26 -15.77 -7.15
C TRP A 118 6.78 -15.70 -7.16
N THR A 119 7.45 -16.79 -6.79
CA THR A 119 8.91 -16.92 -6.80
C THR A 119 9.47 -16.77 -8.21
N ARG A 120 8.87 -17.46 -9.20
CA ARG A 120 9.29 -17.34 -10.61
C ARG A 120 9.09 -15.92 -11.14
N MET A 121 7.92 -15.32 -10.90
CA MET A 121 7.66 -13.93 -11.31
C MET A 121 8.65 -12.94 -10.69
N ARG A 122 9.07 -13.18 -9.44
CA ARG A 122 10.07 -12.37 -8.77
C ARG A 122 11.43 -12.49 -9.46
N ASP A 123 11.85 -13.71 -9.74
CA ASP A 123 13.21 -13.99 -10.21
C ASP A 123 13.38 -13.66 -11.71
N ASP A 124 12.34 -13.84 -12.54
CA ASP A 124 12.40 -13.62 -14.00
C ASP A 124 12.33 -12.14 -14.41
N ALA A 125 11.52 -11.32 -13.72
CA ALA A 125 11.24 -9.92 -14.10
C ALA A 125 11.83 -8.88 -13.13
N GLY A 126 12.77 -9.29 -12.28
CA GLY A 126 13.29 -8.44 -11.18
C GLY A 126 12.20 -8.02 -10.18
N GLY A 127 11.12 -8.80 -10.13
CA GLY A 127 9.95 -8.61 -9.29
C GLY A 127 8.99 -7.50 -9.70
N ARG A 128 9.23 -6.77 -10.79
CA ARG A 128 8.32 -5.66 -11.16
C ARG A 128 7.01 -6.20 -11.71
N LEU A 129 5.91 -5.73 -11.14
CA LEU A 129 4.57 -6.05 -11.61
C LEU A 129 4.10 -4.96 -12.59
N ASP A 130 3.57 -5.38 -13.73
CA ASP A 130 2.96 -4.47 -14.71
C ASP A 130 1.73 -3.79 -14.09
N GLY A 131 1.50 -2.52 -14.42
CA GLY A 131 0.37 -1.72 -13.96
C GLY A 131 -1.00 -2.22 -14.44
N LYS A 132 -1.03 -3.32 -15.21
CA LYS A 132 -2.23 -4.04 -15.64
C LYS A 132 -2.84 -4.89 -14.52
N VAL A 133 -2.05 -5.29 -13.54
CA VAL A 133 -2.57 -6.10 -12.42
C VAL A 133 -3.44 -5.21 -11.53
N ARG A 134 -4.72 -5.55 -11.44
CA ARG A 134 -5.68 -4.87 -10.56
C ARG A 134 -5.83 -5.64 -9.25
N TRP A 135 -5.68 -4.92 -8.16
CA TRP A 135 -5.75 -5.40 -6.80
C TRP A 135 -7.00 -4.84 -6.15
N ASP A 136 -7.60 -5.61 -5.24
CA ASP A 136 -8.67 -5.12 -4.40
C ASP A 136 -8.04 -4.59 -3.11
N LEU A 137 -8.04 -3.26 -2.96
CA LEU A 137 -7.57 -2.60 -1.74
C LEU A 137 -8.76 -2.38 -0.82
N GLU A 138 -8.65 -2.89 0.41
CA GLU A 138 -9.69 -2.82 1.45
C GLU A 138 -9.17 -1.99 2.63
N LEU A 139 -9.91 -0.95 3.00
CA LEU A 139 -9.68 -0.11 4.17
C LEU A 139 -11.02 0.18 4.85
N GLY A 140 -11.19 -0.30 6.09
CA GLY A 140 -12.44 -0.15 6.83
C GLY A 140 -13.63 -0.76 6.08
N HIS A 141 -14.62 0.06 5.72
CA HIS A 141 -15.81 -0.36 4.99
C HIS A 141 -15.69 -0.21 3.46
N ALA A 142 -14.58 0.35 2.97
CA ALA A 142 -14.39 0.63 1.56
C ALA A 142 -13.50 -0.40 0.89
N ARG A 143 -13.91 -0.84 -0.31
CA ARG A 143 -13.15 -1.74 -1.18
C ARG A 143 -13.09 -1.17 -2.58
N VAL A 144 -11.88 -1.01 -3.11
CA VAL A 144 -11.67 -0.47 -4.46
C VAL A 144 -10.74 -1.39 -5.25
N ARG A 145 -11.16 -1.72 -6.47
CA ARG A 145 -10.33 -2.48 -7.41
C ARG A 145 -9.47 -1.56 -8.26
N MET A 146 -8.16 -1.53 -8.03
CA MET A 146 -7.25 -0.59 -8.67
C MET A 146 -5.84 -1.14 -8.89
N PRO A 147 -5.05 -0.59 -9.84
CA PRO A 147 -3.66 -0.94 -9.97
C PRO A 147 -2.82 -0.32 -8.85
N LEU A 148 -1.82 -1.05 -8.36
CA LEU A 148 -0.84 -0.56 -7.40
C LEU A 148 0.32 0.11 -8.15
N ARG A 149 0.73 1.31 -7.70
CA ARG A 149 1.79 2.06 -8.38
C ARG A 149 3.17 1.51 -8.00
N GLN A 150 4.02 1.27 -9.01
CA GLN A 150 5.38 0.72 -8.82
C GLN A 150 5.40 -0.56 -7.98
N ALA A 151 4.39 -1.42 -8.16
CA ALA A 151 4.29 -2.67 -7.42
C ALA A 151 5.45 -3.62 -7.75
N ARG A 152 6.02 -4.22 -6.71
CA ARG A 152 7.18 -5.10 -6.83
C ARG A 152 7.08 -6.28 -5.85
N LEU A 153 7.45 -7.45 -6.33
CA LEU A 153 7.66 -8.63 -5.52
C LEU A 153 9.04 -8.54 -4.88
N GLU A 154 9.09 -8.57 -3.55
CA GLU A 154 10.33 -8.42 -2.79
C GLU A 154 10.84 -9.76 -2.26
N ARG A 155 12.15 -9.84 -2.04
CA ARG A 155 12.79 -10.94 -1.30
C ARG A 155 13.17 -10.40 0.07
N VAL A 156 12.54 -10.94 1.11
CA VAL A 156 12.94 -10.69 2.49
C VAL A 156 13.96 -11.79 2.84
N GLN A 157 15.13 -11.38 3.36
CA GLN A 157 16.23 -12.30 3.71
C GLN A 157 16.14 -12.83 5.14
N ASP A 158 15.09 -12.48 5.88
CA ASP A 158 14.88 -12.97 7.24
C ASP A 158 14.54 -14.46 7.22
N GLU A 159 15.27 -15.25 8.01
CA GLU A 159 15.11 -16.70 8.11
C GLU A 159 13.74 -17.11 8.67
N GLU A 160 13.06 -16.21 9.39
CA GLU A 160 11.70 -16.42 9.91
C GLU A 160 10.60 -16.03 8.91
N ALA A 161 10.96 -15.32 7.83
CA ALA A 161 10.03 -14.72 6.88
C ALA A 161 9.81 -15.61 5.64
N GLU A 162 9.31 -16.83 5.83
CA GLU A 162 8.83 -17.64 4.70
C GLU A 162 7.55 -17.02 4.13
N GLY A 163 7.65 -16.31 2.99
CA GLY A 163 6.48 -15.64 2.45
C GLY A 163 6.62 -15.03 1.05
N ALA A 164 5.45 -14.77 0.46
CA ALA A 164 5.30 -13.91 -0.71
C ALA A 164 5.14 -12.47 -0.25
N PHE A 165 6.11 -11.61 -0.60
CA PHE A 165 6.12 -10.20 -0.22
C PHE A 165 5.86 -9.28 -1.40
N LEU A 166 5.12 -8.20 -1.14
CA LEU A 166 4.75 -7.16 -2.10
C LEU A 166 5.11 -5.79 -1.52
N SER A 167 5.83 -4.98 -2.30
CA SER A 167 6.03 -3.56 -2.05
C SER A 167 5.39 -2.72 -3.15
N PHE A 168 5.00 -1.49 -2.83
CA PHE A 168 4.50 -0.52 -3.82
C PHE A 168 4.60 0.91 -3.27
N ASP A 169 4.40 1.89 -4.14
CA ASP A 169 4.35 3.30 -3.76
C ASP A 169 2.97 3.64 -3.17
N TRP A 170 2.90 3.64 -1.85
CA TRP A 170 1.64 3.73 -1.11
C TRP A 170 1.01 5.11 -1.19
N ARG A 171 1.79 6.21 -1.15
CA ARG A 171 1.24 7.57 -1.16
C ARG A 171 0.30 7.85 -2.35
N PRO A 172 0.74 7.74 -3.62
CA PRO A 172 -0.13 7.96 -4.76
C PRO A 172 -1.21 6.88 -4.92
N THR A 173 -1.00 5.68 -4.36
CA THR A 173 -2.02 4.63 -4.35
C THR A 173 -3.19 5.02 -3.44
N PHE A 174 -2.91 5.51 -2.22
CA PHE A 174 -3.94 5.96 -1.28
C PHE A 174 -4.62 7.26 -1.73
N THR A 175 -3.91 8.17 -2.40
CA THR A 175 -4.56 9.33 -3.06
C THR A 175 -5.65 8.88 -4.02
N ARG A 176 -5.32 7.97 -4.95
CA ARG A 176 -6.30 7.42 -5.89
C ARG A 176 -7.42 6.66 -5.19
N PHE A 177 -7.11 5.95 -4.11
CA PHE A 177 -8.09 5.18 -3.35
C PHE A 177 -9.16 6.11 -2.78
N PHE A 178 -8.76 7.16 -2.05
CA PHE A 178 -9.71 8.10 -1.47
C PHE A 178 -10.47 8.93 -2.51
N GLU A 179 -9.85 9.26 -3.65
CA GLU A 179 -10.54 9.88 -4.79
C GLU A 179 -11.61 8.95 -5.38
N SER A 180 -11.34 7.64 -5.44
CA SER A 180 -12.22 6.67 -6.11
C SER A 180 -13.46 6.26 -5.31
N ILE A 181 -13.42 6.34 -3.98
CA ILE A 181 -14.57 5.99 -3.11
C ILE A 181 -15.67 7.06 -3.23
N TYR A 182 -15.32 8.28 -3.63
CA TYR A 182 -16.24 9.41 -3.70
C TYR A 182 -16.14 10.14 -5.06
N PRO A 183 -16.63 9.53 -6.16
CA PRO A 183 -16.60 10.15 -7.47
C PRO A 183 -17.53 11.37 -7.50
N GLY A 184 -16.96 12.57 -7.38
CA GLY A 184 -17.74 13.81 -7.42
C GLY A 184 -17.11 15.04 -6.76
N GLN A 185 -16.06 14.87 -5.94
CA GLN A 185 -15.30 16.01 -5.42
C GLN A 185 -14.01 16.18 -6.23
N VAL A 186 -14.04 17.14 -7.16
CA VAL A 186 -12.87 17.58 -7.94
C VAL A 186 -11.90 18.28 -6.99
N TYR A 187 -10.91 17.55 -6.50
CA TYR A 187 -9.75 18.16 -5.85
C TYR A 187 -8.79 18.61 -6.95
N TRP A 188 -8.71 19.92 -7.16
CA TRP A 188 -7.75 20.52 -8.08
C TRP A 188 -6.34 20.24 -7.56
N SER A 189 -5.61 19.35 -8.24
CA SER A 189 -4.16 19.24 -8.08
C SER A 189 -3.50 20.41 -8.80
N TRP A 190 -2.86 21.31 -8.04
CA TRP A 190 -1.96 22.33 -8.57
C TRP A 190 -0.54 21.78 -8.75
#